data_AF-A0A094YM77-F1
#
_entry.id   AF-A0A094YM77-F1
#
_cell.length_a   1.000
_cell.length_b   1.000
_cell.length_c   1.000
_cell.angle_alpha   90.00
_cell.angle_beta   90.00
_cell.angle_gamma   90.00
#
_symmetry.space_group_name_H-M   'P 1'
#
loop_
_entity.id
_entity.type
_entity.pdbx_description
1 polymer ?
#
loop_
_entity_poly.entity_id
_entity_poly.type
_entity_poly.pdbx_seq_one_letter_code
_entity_poly.pdbx_strand_id
1 'polypeptide(L)'
;MSSDGGVILVKQADDILGLSRRFAACFRDERHPGFVEYRVEDLVRQRIMGLALGYEDLNDHDALRHDLIFGLASGRLSGGRANCAALAGKSTLNRLERSGHKADRYCRIIADHEALATLFVTLFLDQHEHAPEVVPSVRTVLRA
;
A
#
# COMPACT_ATOMS: atom_id res chain seq x y z
N MET A 1 13.12 -6.30 -19.84
CA MET A 1 11.87 -7.08 -19.86
C MET A 1 11.62 -7.52 -18.43
N SER A 2 10.55 -7.03 -17.79
CA SER A 2 10.24 -7.40 -16.41
C SER A 2 9.72 -8.85 -16.37
N SER A 3 10.18 -9.64 -15.40
CA SER A 3 9.69 -11.01 -15.14
C SER A 3 8.42 -11.01 -14.27
N ASP A 4 7.93 -9.82 -13.89
CA ASP A 4 6.98 -9.63 -12.81
C ASP A 4 5.53 -9.56 -13.30
N GLY A 5 5.26 -10.01 -14.52
CA GLY A 5 3.95 -9.89 -15.17
C GLY A 5 2.77 -10.47 -14.35
N GLY A 6 3.05 -11.43 -13.46
CA GLY A 6 2.05 -11.99 -12.53
C GLY A 6 1.42 -10.96 -11.59
N VAL A 7 2.10 -9.84 -11.30
CA VAL A 7 1.58 -8.78 -10.43
C VAL A 7 0.30 -8.13 -10.98
N ILE A 8 0.05 -8.24 -12.28
CA ILE A 8 -1.18 -7.72 -12.90
C ILE A 8 -2.43 -8.43 -12.36
N LEU A 9 -2.32 -9.72 -12.00
CA LEU A 9 -3.41 -10.44 -11.34
C LEU A 9 -3.67 -9.91 -9.94
N VAL A 10 -2.61 -9.56 -9.20
CA VAL A 10 -2.70 -8.92 -7.88
C VAL A 10 -3.37 -7.54 -8.01
N LYS A 11 -2.99 -6.76 -9.02
CA LYS A 11 -3.66 -5.49 -9.35
C LYS A 11 -5.16 -5.69 -9.62
N GLN A 12 -5.54 -6.68 -10.41
CA GLN A 12 -6.95 -6.93 -10.71
C GLN A 12 -7.74 -7.29 -9.44
N ALA A 13 -7.18 -8.14 -8.58
CA ALA A 13 -7.81 -8.44 -7.29
C ALA A 13 -7.95 -7.19 -6.40
N ASP A 14 -6.91 -6.36 -6.35
CA ASP A 14 -6.93 -5.08 -5.62
C ASP A 14 -7.95 -4.08 -6.19
N ASP A 15 -8.11 -4.00 -7.51
CA ASP A 15 -9.14 -3.16 -8.16
C ASP A 15 -10.56 -3.63 -7.79
N ILE A 16 -10.80 -4.94 -7.71
CA ILE A 16 -12.10 -5.53 -7.36
C ILE A 16 -12.42 -5.30 -5.88
N LEU A 17 -11.46 -5.57 -5.00
CA LEU A 17 -11.65 -5.50 -3.55
C LEU A 17 -11.49 -4.07 -2.99
N GLY A 18 -10.85 -3.19 -3.77
CA GLY A 18 -10.44 -1.87 -3.32
C GLY A 18 -9.49 -1.91 -2.12
N LEU A 19 -8.67 -2.97 -2.00
CA LEU A 19 -7.87 -3.26 -0.80
C LEU A 19 -6.93 -2.11 -0.45
N SER A 20 -6.12 -1.65 -1.41
CA SER A 20 -5.15 -0.57 -1.22
C SER A 20 -5.81 0.74 -0.81
N ARG A 21 -6.97 1.06 -1.40
CA ARG A 21 -7.76 2.25 -1.06
C ARG A 21 -8.30 2.16 0.37
N ARG A 22 -8.87 1.03 0.75
CA ARG A 22 -9.41 0.80 2.11
C ARG A 22 -8.30 0.82 3.15
N PHE A 23 -7.15 0.20 2.85
CA PHE A 23 -5.98 0.19 3.71
C PHE A 23 -5.39 1.60 3.87
N ALA A 24 -5.30 2.38 2.79
CA ALA A 24 -4.84 3.76 2.84
C ALA A 24 -5.77 4.69 3.63
N ALA A 25 -7.07 4.39 3.70
CA ALA A 25 -8.02 5.14 4.53
C ALA A 25 -7.75 4.98 6.04
N CYS A 26 -7.01 3.94 6.45
CA CYS A 26 -6.56 3.77 7.83
C CYS A 26 -5.34 4.65 8.19
N PHE A 27 -4.93 5.57 7.31
CA PHE A 27 -3.83 6.49 7.58
C PHE A 27 -4.33 7.93 7.65
N ARG A 28 -3.78 8.67 8.61
CA ARG A 28 -3.85 10.13 8.65
C ARG A 28 -2.61 10.71 7.99
N ASP A 29 -2.82 11.49 6.93
CA ASP A 29 -1.76 12.20 6.23
C ASP A 29 -1.66 13.65 6.72
N GLU A 30 -0.64 13.93 7.53
CA GLU A 30 -0.35 15.27 8.07
C GLU A 30 0.73 15.99 7.25
N ARG A 31 1.08 15.48 6.06
CA ARG A 31 1.96 16.20 5.13
C ARG A 31 1.20 17.40 4.57
N HIS A 32 1.90 18.51 4.36
CA HIS A 32 1.30 19.67 3.72
C HIS A 32 0.92 19.32 2.26
N PRO A 33 -0.35 19.46 1.84
CA PRO A 33 -0.83 18.96 0.55
C PRO A 33 -0.05 19.46 -0.66
N GLY A 34 0.41 20.73 -0.65
CA GLY A 34 1.22 21.31 -1.73
C GLY A 34 2.58 20.61 -1.97
N PHE A 35 3.06 19.79 -1.04
CA PHE A 35 4.32 19.04 -1.17
C PHE A 35 4.11 17.52 -1.35
N VAL A 36 2.86 17.07 -1.49
CA VAL A 36 2.54 15.66 -1.70
C VAL A 36 2.63 15.34 -3.20
N GLU A 37 3.58 14.48 -3.57
CA GLU A 37 3.69 13.91 -4.92
C GLU A 37 2.91 12.59 -5.03
N TYR A 38 3.00 11.76 -4.00
CA TYR A 38 2.37 10.44 -3.91
C TYR A 38 1.40 10.43 -2.74
N ARG A 39 0.12 10.21 -3.04
CA ARG A 39 -0.93 10.03 -2.03
C ARG A 39 -0.63 8.79 -1.21
N VAL A 40 -1.18 8.69 0.00
CA VAL A 40 -1.00 7.48 0.82
C VAL A 40 -1.48 6.23 0.07
N GLU A 41 -2.58 6.33 -0.68
CA GLU A 41 -3.07 5.26 -1.54
C GLU A 41 -2.05 4.80 -2.58
N ASP A 42 -1.36 5.73 -3.27
CA ASP A 42 -0.31 5.39 -4.24
C ASP A 42 0.83 4.61 -3.56
N LEU A 43 1.24 5.07 -2.37
CA LEU A 43 2.34 4.47 -1.61
C LEU A 43 1.99 3.09 -1.07
N VAL A 44 0.79 2.95 -0.49
CA VAL A 44 0.26 1.67 0.01
C VAL A 44 0.13 0.67 -1.12
N ARG A 45 -0.48 1.09 -2.25
CA ARG A 45 -0.65 0.24 -3.42
C ARG A 45 0.69 -0.25 -3.96
N GLN A 46 1.62 0.67 -4.19
CA GLN A 46 2.97 0.32 -4.63
C GLN A 46 3.64 -0.67 -3.67
N ARG A 47 3.42 -0.52 -2.36
CA ARG A 47 4.03 -1.40 -1.36
C ARG A 47 3.40 -2.79 -1.33
N ILE A 48 2.07 -2.89 -1.45
CA ILE A 48 1.38 -4.18 -1.59
C ILE A 48 1.90 -4.93 -2.82
N MET A 49 2.03 -4.25 -3.97
CA MET A 49 2.56 -4.87 -5.19
C MET A 49 4.03 -5.32 -5.02
N GLY A 50 4.86 -4.52 -4.36
CA GLY A 50 6.25 -4.86 -4.08
C GLY A 50 6.37 -6.09 -3.20
N LEU A 51 5.59 -6.15 -2.10
CA LEU A 51 5.54 -7.31 -1.21
C LEU A 51 5.03 -8.57 -1.93
N ALA A 52 4.01 -8.45 -2.77
CA ALA A 52 3.49 -9.58 -3.55
C ALA A 52 4.51 -10.17 -4.54
N LEU A 53 5.48 -9.35 -4.98
CA LEU A 53 6.57 -9.76 -5.86
C LEU A 53 7.83 -10.19 -5.12
N GLY A 54 7.82 -10.18 -3.77
CA GLY A 54 8.98 -10.56 -2.95
C GLY A 54 10.03 -9.45 -2.77
N TYR A 55 9.73 -8.22 -3.17
CA TYR A 55 10.56 -7.05 -2.86
C TYR A 55 10.29 -6.60 -1.42
N GLU A 56 10.78 -7.37 -0.45
CA GLU A 56 10.55 -7.13 0.99
C GLU A 56 11.30 -5.92 1.51
N ASP A 57 12.52 -5.70 1.03
CA ASP A 57 13.26 -4.50 1.35
C ASP A 57 12.92 -3.36 0.38
N LEU A 58 13.23 -2.14 0.81
CA LEU A 58 12.94 -0.95 0.01
C LEU A 58 14.04 -0.63 -1.00
N ASN A 59 15.13 -1.38 -1.05
CA ASN A 59 16.33 -1.00 -1.81
C ASN A 59 16.06 -1.02 -3.33
N ASP A 60 15.24 -1.96 -3.79
CA ASP A 60 14.88 -2.15 -5.20
C ASP A 60 13.97 -1.04 -5.73
N HIS A 61 13.28 -0.33 -4.83
CA HIS A 61 12.29 0.69 -5.21
C HIS A 61 12.89 1.91 -5.90
N ASP A 62 14.21 2.13 -5.80
CA ASP A 62 14.88 3.16 -6.61
C ASP A 62 14.97 2.78 -8.09
N ALA A 63 15.03 1.49 -8.42
CA ALA A 63 14.97 0.98 -9.79
C ALA A 63 13.51 0.76 -10.23
N LEU A 64 12.70 0.09 -9.40
CA LEU A 64 11.31 -0.26 -9.71
C LEU A 64 10.43 0.96 -10.00
N ARG A 65 10.77 2.14 -9.46
CA ARG A 65 9.99 3.36 -9.74
C ARG A 65 10.00 3.82 -11.20
N HIS A 66 10.85 3.21 -12.02
CA HIS A 66 10.96 3.43 -13.45
C HIS A 66 10.46 2.24 -14.28
N ASP A 67 10.06 1.14 -13.65
CA ASP A 67 9.54 -0.04 -14.34
C ASP A 67 8.09 0.18 -14.79
N LEU A 68 7.80 -0.10 -16.06
CA LEU A 68 6.48 0.14 -16.66
C LEU A 68 5.43 -0.87 -16.20
N ILE A 69 5.81 -2.13 -16.00
CA ILE A 69 4.90 -3.18 -15.52
C ILE A 69 4.56 -2.92 -14.06
N PHE A 70 5.55 -2.56 -13.25
CA PHE A 70 5.33 -2.19 -11.86
C PHE A 70 4.52 -0.88 -11.72
N GLY A 71 4.78 0.09 -12.60
CA GLY A 71 3.97 1.31 -12.73
C GLY A 71 2.51 1.01 -13.07
N LEU A 72 2.27 0.15 -14.06
CA LEU A 72 0.93 -0.31 -14.45
C LEU A 72 0.23 -1.01 -13.30
N ALA A 73 0.92 -1.92 -12.61
CA ALA A 73 0.42 -2.65 -11.45
C ALA A 73 0.06 -1.73 -10.27
N SER A 74 0.86 -0.69 -10.06
CA SER A 74 0.64 0.34 -9.04
C SER A 74 -0.35 1.42 -9.48
N GLY A 75 -0.89 1.34 -10.71
CA GLY A 75 -1.87 2.28 -11.25
C GLY A 75 -1.32 3.67 -11.58
N ARG A 76 0.00 3.82 -11.75
CA ARG A 76 0.66 5.11 -11.99
C ARG A 76 1.83 4.97 -12.97
N LEU A 77 1.73 5.64 -14.11
CA LEU A 77 2.70 5.57 -15.22
C LEU A 77 3.56 6.83 -15.37
N SER A 78 3.26 7.89 -14.64
CA SER A 78 4.00 9.16 -14.70
C SER A 78 3.97 9.89 -13.35
N GLY A 79 4.99 10.72 -13.12
CA GLY A 79 4.99 11.69 -12.02
C GLY A 79 4.03 12.84 -12.33
N GLY A 80 3.54 13.50 -11.28
CA GLY A 80 2.78 14.74 -11.37
C GLY A 80 3.66 15.97 -11.53
N ARG A 81 4.96 15.87 -11.24
CA ARG A 81 5.97 16.93 -11.38
C ARG A 81 7.07 16.51 -12.36
N ALA A 82 7.65 17.49 -13.06
CA ALA A 82 8.65 17.27 -14.11
C ALA A 82 9.87 16.42 -13.69
N ASN A 83 10.25 16.46 -12.42
CA ASN A 83 11.41 15.74 -11.88
C ASN A 83 11.02 14.56 -10.97
N CYS A 84 9.78 14.08 -11.07
CA CYS A 84 9.31 12.94 -10.29
C CYS A 84 9.11 11.72 -11.19
N ALA A 85 9.60 10.57 -10.73
CA ALA A 85 9.34 9.29 -11.36
C ALA A 85 7.84 8.92 -11.27
N ALA A 86 7.43 7.89 -11.99
CA ALA A 86 6.07 7.37 -11.90
C ALA A 86 5.72 6.93 -10.48
N LEU A 87 6.65 6.28 -9.78
CA LEU A 87 6.42 5.75 -8.44
C LEU A 87 7.41 6.32 -7.41
N ALA A 88 7.14 6.03 -6.14
CA ALA A 88 7.98 6.47 -5.05
C ALA A 88 9.26 5.63 -4.95
N GLY A 89 10.39 6.30 -4.67
CA GLY A 89 11.64 5.62 -4.31
C GLY A 89 11.68 5.21 -2.83
N LYS A 90 12.77 4.53 -2.46
CA LYS A 90 12.92 3.87 -1.15
C LYS A 90 12.66 4.78 0.05
N SER A 91 13.20 6.00 0.06
CA SER A 91 13.09 6.90 1.20
C SER A 91 11.67 7.42 1.42
N THR A 92 10.87 7.50 0.36
CA THR A 92 9.47 7.90 0.48
C THR A 92 8.62 6.77 1.03
N LEU A 93 8.85 5.53 0.60
CA LEU A 93 8.18 4.36 1.15
C LEU A 93 8.62 4.08 2.59
N ASN A 94 9.89 4.32 2.93
CA ASN A 94 10.36 4.19 4.30
C ASN A 94 9.60 5.16 5.23
N ARG A 95 9.29 6.37 4.78
CA ARG A 95 8.45 7.32 5.56
C ARG A 95 7.00 6.84 5.75
N LEU A 96 6.46 6.04 4.84
CA LEU A 96 5.16 5.38 5.02
C LEU A 96 5.28 4.31 6.12
N GLU A 97 6.29 3.45 6.06
CA GLU A 97 6.45 2.29 6.97
C GLU A 97 6.91 2.67 8.37
N ARG A 98 7.57 3.82 8.55
CA ARG A 98 8.07 4.32 9.84
C ARG A 98 6.96 4.82 10.78
N SER A 99 5.72 4.35 10.63
CA SER A 99 4.54 4.91 11.31
C SER A 99 4.74 4.97 12.83
N GLY A 100 4.46 6.13 13.43
CA GLY A 100 4.45 6.33 14.88
C GLY A 100 3.03 6.62 15.39
N HIS A 101 2.84 6.71 16.71
CA HIS A 101 1.52 7.01 17.30
C HIS A 101 1.09 8.48 17.14
N LYS A 102 2.06 9.38 16.99
CA LYS A 102 1.84 10.83 16.81
C LYS A 102 2.75 11.34 15.72
N ALA A 103 2.29 12.36 15.02
CA ALA A 103 3.12 13.02 14.03
C ALA A 103 4.26 13.81 14.69
N ASP A 104 5.41 13.75 14.05
CA ASP A 104 6.59 14.53 14.40
C ASP A 104 7.19 15.17 13.14
N ARG A 105 8.37 15.79 13.26
CA ARG A 105 9.04 16.45 12.13
C ARG A 105 9.26 15.51 10.93
N TYR A 106 9.50 14.24 11.17
CA TYR A 106 9.92 13.23 10.21
C TYR A 106 8.86 12.13 9.98
N CYS A 107 7.89 11.96 10.89
CA CYS A 107 6.76 11.05 10.78
C CYS A 107 5.47 11.86 10.59
N ARG A 108 4.95 11.90 9.36
CA ARG A 108 3.74 12.67 9.00
C ARG A 108 2.63 11.82 8.39
N ILE A 109 2.89 10.54 8.13
CA ILE A 109 1.89 9.57 7.69
C ILE A 109 1.69 8.62 8.87
N ILE A 110 0.50 8.66 9.48
CA ILE A 110 0.23 8.01 10.76
C ILE A 110 -0.81 6.93 10.57
N ALA A 111 -0.45 5.68 10.89
CA ALA A 111 -1.36 4.55 10.83
C ALA A 111 -2.30 4.54 12.05
N ASP A 112 -3.60 4.47 11.79
CA ASP A 112 -4.61 4.16 12.78
C ASP A 112 -4.70 2.63 12.93
N HIS A 113 -4.12 2.14 14.04
CA HIS A 113 -3.98 0.70 14.27
C HIS A 113 -5.32 0.04 14.61
N GLU A 114 -6.26 0.78 15.19
CA GLU A 114 -7.61 0.28 15.48
C GLU A 114 -8.42 0.17 14.19
N ALA A 115 -8.33 1.17 13.32
CA ALA A 115 -8.92 1.11 11.99
C ALA A 115 -8.32 -0.02 11.14
N LEU A 116 -6.99 -0.24 11.20
CA LEU A 116 -6.33 -1.37 10.53
C LEU A 116 -6.85 -2.72 11.04
N ALA A 117 -6.94 -2.90 12.36
CA ALA A 117 -7.46 -4.13 12.95
C ALA A 117 -8.91 -4.38 12.53
N THR A 118 -9.73 -3.33 12.53
CA THR A 118 -11.14 -3.38 12.09
C THR A 118 -11.23 -3.75 10.61
N LEU A 119 -10.38 -3.16 9.76
CA LEU A 119 -10.37 -3.42 8.32
C LEU A 119 -10.18 -4.90 8.01
N PHE A 120 -9.27 -5.60 8.69
CA PHE A 120 -9.08 -7.04 8.47
C PHE A 120 -10.34 -7.85 8.77
N VAL A 121 -11.05 -7.51 9.85
CA VAL A 121 -12.32 -8.14 10.19
C VAL A 121 -13.38 -7.83 9.14
N THR A 122 -13.49 -6.56 8.71
CA THR A 122 -14.45 -6.17 7.67
C THR A 122 -14.16 -6.89 6.35
N LEU A 123 -12.90 -6.96 5.92
CA LEU A 123 -12.51 -7.67 4.70
C LEU A 123 -12.88 -9.15 4.76
N PHE A 124 -12.69 -9.79 5.91
CA PHE A 124 -13.10 -11.18 6.11
C PHE A 124 -14.62 -11.34 6.01
N LEU A 125 -15.38 -10.49 6.72
CA LEU A 125 -16.84 -10.56 6.69
C LEU A 125 -17.42 -10.27 5.30
N ASP A 126 -16.83 -9.35 4.54
CA ASP A 126 -17.25 -9.02 3.17
C ASP A 126 -17.13 -10.22 2.20
N GLN A 127 -16.31 -11.23 2.53
CA GLN A 127 -16.13 -12.45 1.73
C GLN A 127 -17.18 -13.53 2.04
N HIS A 128 -18.01 -13.34 3.07
CA HIS A 128 -19.01 -14.30 3.48
C HIS A 128 -20.44 -13.77 3.26
N GLU A 129 -21.25 -14.53 2.53
CA GLU A 129 -22.66 -14.19 2.27
C GLU A 129 -23.54 -14.26 3.54
N HIS A 130 -23.13 -15.08 4.51
CA HIS A 130 -23.77 -15.21 5.82
C HIS A 130 -22.75 -15.04 6.93
N ALA A 131 -23.19 -14.54 8.09
CA ALA A 131 -22.32 -14.35 9.25
C ALA A 131 -21.64 -15.69 9.61
N PRO A 132 -20.29 -15.75 9.61
CA PRO A 132 -19.57 -16.97 9.90
C PRO A 132 -19.70 -17.33 11.39
N GLU A 133 -19.78 -18.62 11.71
CA GLU A 133 -19.87 -19.11 13.11
C GLU A 133 -18.63 -18.75 13.94
N VAL A 134 -17.48 -18.55 13.28
CA VAL A 134 -16.22 -18.19 13.92
C VAL A 134 -15.55 -17.08 13.10
N VAL A 135 -15.23 -15.97 13.75
CA VAL A 135 -14.32 -14.96 13.21
C VAL A 135 -12.92 -15.28 13.73
N PRO A 136 -11.96 -15.68 12.86
CA PRO A 136 -10.61 -15.99 13.29
C PRO A 136 -9.94 -14.72 13.83
N SER A 137 -9.18 -14.86 14.93
CA SER A 137 -8.39 -13.75 15.45
C SER A 137 -7.32 -13.32 14.43
N VAL A 138 -6.91 -12.05 14.45
CA VAL A 138 -5.83 -11.54 13.58
C VAL A 138 -4.54 -12.37 13.72
N ARG A 139 -4.27 -12.93 14.91
CA ARG A 139 -3.15 -13.84 15.16
C ARG A 139 -3.26 -15.19 14.45
N THR A 140 -4.48 -15.65 14.20
CA THR A 140 -4.77 -16.92 13.55
C THR A 140 -4.57 -16.81 12.04
N VAL A 141 -4.95 -15.67 11.45
CA VAL A 141 -4.84 -15.41 10.01
C VAL A 141 -3.39 -15.28 9.55
N LEU A 142 -2.51 -14.69 10.37
CA LEU A 142 -1.10 -14.46 10.02
C LEU A 142 -0.15 -15.66 10.22
N ARG A 143 -0.69 -16.85 10.58
CA ARG A 143 0.11 -18.07 10.85
C ARG A 143 -0.13 -19.20 9.84
N ALA A 144 -0.98 -18.97 8.84
CA ALA A 144 -1.21 -19.87 7.72
C ALA A 144 -0.41 -19.39 6.51
#